data_AF-A0A3B0WZ91-F1
#
_entry.id   AF-A0A3B0WZ91-F1
#
_cell.length_a   1.000
_cell.length_b   1.000
_cell.length_c   1.000
_cell.angle_alpha   90.00
_cell.angle_beta   90.00
_cell.angle_gamma   90.00
#
_symmetry.space_group_name_H-M   'P 1'
#
loop_
_entity.id
_entity.type
_entity.pdbx_description
1 polymer ?
#
loop_
_entity_poly.entity_id
_entity_poly.type
_entity_poly.pdbx_seq_one_letter_code
_entity_poly.pdbx_strand_id
1 'polypeptide(L)'
;MDTDLKKELDVLVALRKVISGMIRDITPEPGMKHPLSDATLEDVKQGFLLIAAREKEISEALGKPSLHRPVYKGDKPKTNVIKMYGLKKSKDKPKDKS
;
A
#
# COMPACT_ATOMS: atom_id res chain seq x y z
N MET A 1 -4.21 19.69 -0.79
CA MET A 1 -3.16 18.81 -1.34
C MET A 1 -3.25 17.41 -0.74
N ASP A 2 -2.74 17.15 0.47
CA ASP A 2 -2.78 15.78 1.04
C ASP A 2 -4.20 15.24 1.26
N THR A 3 -5.14 16.10 1.67
CA THR A 3 -6.55 15.72 1.85
C THR A 3 -7.21 15.33 0.53
N ASP A 4 -6.85 16.01 -0.56
CA ASP A 4 -7.44 15.77 -1.88
C ASP A 4 -6.90 14.46 -2.47
N LEU A 5 -5.59 14.23 -2.32
CA LEU A 5 -4.95 12.96 -2.68
C LEU A 5 -5.54 11.76 -1.91
N LYS A 6 -5.84 11.93 -0.61
CA LYS A 6 -6.52 10.88 0.17
C LYS A 6 -7.92 10.58 -0.36
N LYS A 7 -8.71 11.61 -0.67
CA LYS A 7 -10.05 11.43 -1.26
C LYS A 7 -9.97 10.73 -2.61
N GLU A 8 -9.03 11.11 -3.46
CA GLU A 8 -8.80 10.46 -4.75
C GLU A 8 -8.43 8.98 -4.58
N LEU A 9 -7.54 8.66 -3.63
CA LEU A 9 -7.20 7.28 -3.29
C LEU A 9 -8.42 6.50 -2.80
N ASP A 10 -9.26 7.07 -1.93
CA ASP A 10 -10.48 6.42 -1.45
C ASP A 10 -11.46 6.11 -2.59
N VAL A 11 -11.61 7.03 -3.55
CA VAL A 11 -12.43 6.84 -4.75
C VAL A 11 -11.88 5.72 -5.63
N LEU A 12 -10.56 5.69 -5.88
CA LEU A 12 -9.92 4.63 -6.67
C LEU A 12 -10.07 3.25 -6.02
N VAL A 13 -9.88 3.17 -4.70
CA VAL A 13 -10.07 1.94 -3.92
C VAL A 13 -11.53 1.47 -4.00
N ALA A 14 -12.49 2.39 -3.90
CA ALA A 14 -13.91 2.07 -4.03
C ALA A 14 -14.25 1.55 -5.43
N LEU A 15 -13.78 2.24 -6.47
CA LEU A 15 -13.99 1.85 -7.87
C LEU A 15 -13.41 0.47 -8.17
N ARG A 16 -12.17 0.20 -7.73
CA ARG A 16 -11.52 -1.11 -7.88
C ARG A 16 -12.34 -2.22 -7.23
N LYS A 17 -12.89 -1.98 -6.03
CA LYS A 17 -13.74 -2.95 -5.33
C LYS A 17 -15.04 -3.22 -6.07
N VAL A 18 -15.71 -2.18 -6.57
CA VAL A 18 -16.97 -2.31 -7.32
C VAL A 18 -16.75 -3.14 -8.58
N ILE A 19 -15.75 -2.79 -9.39
CA ILE A 19 -15.44 -3.52 -10.63
C ILE A 19 -15.05 -4.98 -10.30
N SER A 20 -14.24 -5.20 -9.26
CA SER A 20 -13.88 -6.57 -8.85
C SER A 20 -15.09 -7.41 -8.41
N GLY A 21 -16.07 -6.79 -7.75
CA GLY A 21 -17.34 -7.43 -7.41
C GLY A 21 -18.11 -7.84 -8.66
N MET A 22 -18.28 -6.91 -9.60
CA MET A 22 -18.95 -7.20 -10.88
C MET A 22 -18.25 -8.31 -11.65
N ILE A 23 -16.91 -8.31 -11.72
CA ILE A 23 -16.15 -9.38 -12.37
C ILE A 23 -16.38 -10.72 -11.69
N ARG A 24 -16.43 -10.77 -10.34
CA ARG A 24 -16.73 -12.00 -9.62
C ARG A 24 -18.12 -12.55 -9.97
N ASP A 25 -19.12 -11.68 -10.08
CA ASP A 25 -20.50 -12.08 -10.36
C ASP A 25 -20.69 -12.62 -11.78
N ILE A 26 -19.86 -12.16 -12.73
CA ILE A 26 -19.92 -12.60 -14.14
C ILE A 26 -18.89 -13.67 -14.49
N THR A 27 -17.94 -13.97 -13.60
CA THR A 27 -16.93 -15.01 -13.82
C THR A 27 -17.64 -16.36 -13.78
N PRO A 28 -17.70 -17.09 -14.90
CA PRO A 28 -18.42 -18.34 -14.94
C PRO A 28 -17.58 -19.47 -14.30
N GLU A 29 -18.23 -20.58 -14.00
CA GLU A 29 -17.53 -21.79 -13.54
C GLU A 29 -16.50 -22.28 -14.58
N PRO A 30 -15.43 -22.97 -14.14
CA PRO A 30 -14.42 -23.50 -15.05
C PRO A 30 -15.04 -24.35 -16.17
N GLY A 31 -14.67 -24.07 -17.41
CA GLY A 31 -15.19 -24.77 -18.60
C GLY A 31 -16.41 -24.11 -19.25
N MET A 32 -16.98 -23.07 -18.64
CA MET A 32 -18.01 -22.24 -19.27
C MET A 32 -17.40 -21.00 -19.94
N LYS A 33 -18.05 -20.53 -21.02
CA LYS A 33 -17.61 -19.33 -21.73
C LYS A 33 -17.95 -18.07 -20.92
N HIS A 34 -16.98 -17.15 -20.81
CA HIS A 34 -17.18 -15.86 -20.15
C HIS A 34 -18.21 -15.01 -20.93
N PRO A 35 -19.14 -14.30 -20.25
CA PRO A 35 -20.19 -13.53 -20.92
C PRO A 35 -19.65 -12.28 -21.65
N LEU A 36 -18.51 -11.75 -21.21
CA LEU A 36 -17.81 -10.65 -21.90
C LEU A 36 -16.96 -11.15 -23.06
N SER A 37 -16.79 -10.30 -24.06
CA SER A 37 -15.83 -10.54 -25.15
C SER A 37 -14.38 -10.50 -24.64
N ASP A 38 -13.47 -11.15 -25.36
CA ASP A 38 -12.04 -11.15 -25.03
C ASP A 38 -11.45 -9.72 -25.04
N ALA A 39 -11.91 -8.88 -25.97
CA ALA A 39 -11.51 -7.47 -26.03
C ALA A 39 -11.93 -6.72 -24.76
N THR A 40 -13.18 -6.89 -24.32
CA THR A 40 -13.69 -6.25 -23.09
C THR A 40 -12.97 -6.75 -21.85
N LEU A 41 -12.63 -8.05 -21.79
CA LEU A 41 -11.83 -8.59 -20.70
C LEU A 41 -10.45 -7.95 -20.65
N GLU A 42 -9.82 -7.73 -21.81
CA GLU A 42 -8.53 -7.06 -21.88
C GLU A 42 -8.64 -5.60 -21.44
N ASP A 43 -9.65 -4.87 -21.91
CA ASP A 43 -9.91 -3.49 -21.49
C ASP A 43 -10.08 -3.39 -19.96
N VAL A 44 -10.78 -4.33 -19.35
CA VAL A 44 -10.95 -4.38 -17.88
C VAL A 44 -9.60 -4.60 -17.18
N LYS A 45 -8.75 -5.51 -17.67
CA LYS A 45 -7.41 -5.73 -17.10
C LYS A 45 -6.56 -4.46 -17.21
N GLN A 46 -6.56 -3.82 -18.37
CA GLN A 46 -5.86 -2.55 -18.58
C GLN A 46 -6.38 -1.46 -17.64
N GLY A 47 -7.69 -1.39 -17.42
CA GLY A 47 -8.30 -0.50 -16.44
C GLY A 47 -7.80 -0.73 -15.02
N PHE A 48 -7.70 -1.99 -14.57
CA PHE A 48 -7.11 -2.32 -13.26
C PHE A 48 -5.64 -1.92 -13.15
N LEU A 49 -4.85 -2.08 -14.23
CA LEU A 49 -3.45 -1.64 -14.25
C LEU A 49 -3.33 -0.13 -14.08
N LEU A 50 -4.18 0.65 -14.76
CA LEU A 50 -4.20 2.11 -14.63
C LEU A 50 -4.60 2.56 -13.22
N ILE A 51 -5.62 1.93 -12.63
CA ILE A 51 -6.03 2.21 -11.25
C ILE A 51 -4.86 1.94 -10.29
N ALA A 52 -4.21 0.77 -10.41
CA ALA A 52 -3.10 0.40 -9.55
C ALA A 52 -1.90 1.33 -9.69
N ALA A 53 -1.57 1.76 -10.92
CA ALA A 53 -0.51 2.73 -11.17
C ALA A 53 -0.81 4.06 -10.46
N ARG A 54 -2.05 4.55 -10.56
CA ARG A 54 -2.47 5.80 -9.91
C ARG A 54 -2.52 5.69 -8.39
N GLU A 55 -3.03 4.60 -7.84
CA GLU A 55 -3.01 4.33 -6.39
C GLU A 55 -1.57 4.36 -5.84
N LYS A 56 -0.61 3.83 -6.62
CA LYS A 56 0.81 3.86 -6.28
C LYS A 56 1.40 5.28 -6.29
N GLU A 57 1.16 6.05 -7.36
CA GLU A 57 1.60 7.46 -7.46
C GLU A 57 1.13 8.28 -6.26
N ILE A 58 -0.14 8.14 -5.89
CA ILE A 58 -0.72 8.86 -4.75
C ILE A 58 -0.09 8.39 -3.43
N SER A 59 0.12 7.07 -3.27
CA SER A 59 0.73 6.52 -2.06
C SER A 59 2.18 6.99 -1.88
N GLU A 60 2.93 7.11 -2.97
CA GLU A 60 4.29 7.67 -2.97
C GLU A 60 4.27 9.17 -2.61
N ALA A 61 3.36 9.95 -3.19
CA ALA A 61 3.18 11.38 -2.88
C ALA A 61 2.80 11.62 -1.40
N LEU A 62 2.00 10.73 -0.80
CA LEU A 62 1.62 10.79 0.62
C LEU A 62 2.70 10.24 1.58
N GLY A 63 3.87 9.82 1.06
CA GLY A 63 4.94 9.24 1.87
C GLY A 63 4.61 7.87 2.47
N LYS A 64 3.65 7.14 1.89
CA LYS A 64 3.22 5.80 2.31
C LYS A 64 3.43 4.74 1.21
N PRO A 65 4.64 4.60 0.61
CA PRO A 65 4.88 3.66 -0.49
C PRO A 65 4.73 2.18 -0.09
N SER A 66 4.68 1.87 1.21
CA SER A 66 4.90 0.52 1.74
C SER A 66 3.62 -0.24 2.15
N LEU A 67 2.42 0.32 2.03
CA LEU A 67 1.20 -0.32 2.56
C LEU A 67 0.77 -1.60 1.84
N HIS A 68 1.29 -1.86 0.63
CA HIS A 68 0.80 -2.95 -0.22
C HIS A 68 1.82 -4.05 -0.55
N ARG A 69 3.08 -3.97 -0.11
CA ARG A 69 4.04 -5.05 -0.37
C ARG A 69 3.81 -6.18 0.65
N PRO A 70 3.36 -7.38 0.23
CA PRO A 70 3.26 -8.50 1.16
C PRO A 70 4.64 -8.81 1.71
N VAL A 71 4.75 -8.87 3.04
CA VAL A 71 5.97 -9.33 3.72
C VAL A 71 5.80 -10.80 4.06
N TYR A 72 6.83 -11.61 3.81
CA TYR A 72 6.80 -13.00 4.24
C TYR A 72 6.78 -13.08 5.77
N LYS A 73 6.08 -14.07 6.31
CA LYS A 73 6.05 -14.32 7.76
C LYS A 73 7.46 -14.72 8.22
N GLY A 74 8.18 -13.79 8.84
CA GLY A 74 9.59 -13.95 9.24
C GLY A 74 10.54 -12.91 8.64
N ASP A 75 10.07 -12.10 7.69
CA ASP A 75 10.86 -11.03 7.10
C ASP A 75 11.02 -9.89 8.11
N LYS A 76 12.24 -9.58 8.52
CA LYS A 76 12.50 -8.47 9.45
C LYS A 76 12.35 -7.16 8.66
N PRO A 77 11.52 -6.21 9.10
CA PRO A 77 11.40 -4.93 8.41
C PRO A 77 12.79 -4.29 8.28
N LYS A 78 13.12 -3.76 7.10
CA LYS A 78 14.32 -2.93 6.89
C LYS A 78 14.11 -1.63 7.68
N THR A 79 14.34 -1.66 8.98
CA THR A 79 14.30 -0.50 9.86
C THR A 79 15.48 0.40 9.54
N ASN A 80 15.22 1.65 9.15
CA ASN A 80 16.25 2.67 9.03
C ASN A 80 16.52 3.24 10.44
N VAL A 81 17.43 2.59 11.18
CA VAL A 81 17.78 2.97 12.55
C VAL A 81 18.69 4.20 12.50
N ILE A 82 18.15 5.38 12.84
CA ILE A 82 18.95 6.58 13.06
C ILE A 82 19.58 6.46 14.45
N LYS A 83 20.92 6.45 14.52
CA LYS A 83 21.66 6.44 15.79
C LYS A 83 21.38 7.76 16.51
N MET A 84 20.69 7.71 17.65
CA MET A 84 20.61 8.85 18.57
C MET A 84 22.00 9.06 19.19
N TYR A 85 22.73 10.08 18.74
CA TYR A 85 23.98 10.47 19.39
C TYR A 85 23.67 11.15 20.73
N GLY A 86 23.81 10.37 21.80
CA GLY A 86 24.24 10.78 23.14
C GLY A 86 23.51 11.95 23.81
N LEU A 87 22.41 11.66 24.52
CA LEU A 87 22.04 12.45 25.69
C LEU A 87 23.12 12.22 26.76
N LYS A 88 24.03 13.20 26.91
CA LYS A 88 25.13 13.19 27.87
C LYS A 88 24.58 13.16 29.30
N LYS A 89 24.60 11.99 29.95
CA LYS A 89 24.29 11.84 31.38
C LYS A 89 25.34 12.62 32.19
N SER A 90 24.95 13.67 32.90
CA SER A 90 25.79 14.33 33.89
C SER A 90 26.17 13.34 34.99
N LYS A 91 27.46 13.22 35.29
CA LYS A 91 27.99 12.41 36.40
C LYS A 91 27.78 13.16 37.71
N ASP A 92 26.93 12.65 38.60
CA ASP A 92 27.06 12.94 40.03
C ASP A 92 28.25 12.13 40.58
N LYS A 93 29.22 12.82 41.18
CA LYS A 93 30.31 12.21 41.94
C LYS A 93 29.85 11.99 43.39
N PRO A 94 29.99 10.80 43.98
CA PRO A 94 30.00 10.67 45.43
C PRO A 94 31.38 11.11 45.95
N LYS A 95 31.41 12.05 46.90
CA LYS A 95 32.58 12.37 47.73
C LYS A 95 32.71 11.28 48.80
N ASP A 96 33.81 10.54 48.79
CA ASP A 96 34.22 9.69 49.92
C ASP A 96 35.22 10.44 50.81
N LYS A 97 35.20 10.08 52.08
CA LYS A 97 35.79 10.72 53.27
C LYS A 97 37.31 10.56 53.33
N SER A 98 37.98 11.56 53.92
CA SER A 98 39.19 11.41 54.74
C SER A 98 39.27 12.59 55.70
#